data_AF-A0A4P8IBD0-F1
#
_entry.id   AF-A0A4P8IBD0-F1
#
_cell.length_a   1.000
_cell.length_b   1.000
_cell.length_c   1.000
_cell.angle_alpha   90.00
_cell.angle_beta   90.00
_cell.angle_gamma   90.00
#
_symmetry.space_group_name_H-M   'P 1'
#
loop_
_entity.id
_entity.type
_entity.pdbx_description
1 polymer ?
#
loop_
_entity_poly.entity_id
_entity_poly.type
_entity_poly.pdbx_seq_one_letter_code
_entity_poly.pdbx_strand_id
1 'polypeptide(L)'
;MTNEDGTVSDEIKERTYDLKCREQGCMIQVSIPADVPVKEYEYNSFVELINPVIDTVANATFRGADVDWYLKADDIVLKGKGQNNSNQPPKKEVSGKKE
;
A
#
# COMPACT_ATOMS: atom_id res chain seq x y z
N MET A 1 20.88 -1.41 0.77
CA MET A 1 21.69 -1.73 -0.42
C MET A 1 23.13 -1.44 -0.11
N THR A 2 24.05 -2.20 -0.69
CA THR A 2 25.48 -2.05 -0.42
C THR A 2 26.13 -1.52 -1.69
N ASN A 3 26.93 -0.46 -1.57
CA ASN A 3 27.74 0.05 -2.66
C ASN A 3 28.85 -0.97 -3.00
N GLU A 4 29.52 -0.80 -4.14
CA GLU A 4 30.61 -1.68 -4.58
C GLU A 4 31.78 -1.74 -3.57
N ASP A 5 31.95 -0.69 -2.76
CA ASP A 5 32.95 -0.58 -1.69
C ASP A 5 32.51 -1.20 -0.34
N GLY A 6 31.32 -1.82 -0.27
CA GLY A 6 30.85 -2.52 0.93
C GLY A 6 30.15 -1.64 1.95
N THR A 7 30.06 -0.31 1.73
CA THR A 7 29.27 0.60 2.57
C THR A 7 27.78 0.51 2.27
N VAL A 8 26.95 0.87 3.26
CA VAL A 8 25.50 0.99 3.05
C VAL A 8 25.26 2.21 2.17
N SER A 9 24.52 2.01 1.07
CA SER A 9 24.10 3.08 0.18
C SER A 9 22.98 3.90 0.80
N ASP A 10 23.11 5.22 0.74
CA ASP A 10 22.04 6.17 1.08
C ASP A 10 20.96 6.26 -0.01
N GLU A 11 21.17 5.59 -1.15
CA GLU A 11 20.19 5.54 -2.25
C GLU A 11 18.99 4.65 -1.86
N ILE A 12 17.84 5.29 -1.72
CA ILE A 12 16.56 4.59 -1.55
C ILE A 12 16.12 4.12 -2.93
N LYS A 13 15.89 2.82 -3.12
CA LYS A 13 15.33 2.28 -4.38
C LYS A 13 13.83 2.02 -4.32
N GLU A 14 13.34 1.64 -3.16
CA GLU A 14 11.91 1.37 -2.92
C GLU A 14 11.54 1.88 -1.52
N ARG A 15 10.27 2.26 -1.33
CA ARG A 15 9.67 2.62 -0.05
C ARG A 15 8.49 1.70 0.21
N THR A 16 8.43 1.12 1.41
CA THR A 16 7.37 0.20 1.79
C THR A 16 6.30 0.92 2.61
N TYR A 17 5.05 0.79 2.19
CA TYR A 17 3.86 1.31 2.86
C TYR A 17 3.06 0.18 3.47
N ASP A 18 2.65 0.34 4.74
CA ASP A 18 1.72 -0.58 5.40
C ASP A 18 0.27 -0.10 5.15
N LEU A 19 -0.50 -0.90 4.42
CA LEU A 19 -1.89 -0.61 4.06
C LEU A 19 -2.84 -1.58 4.76
N LYS A 20 -4.00 -1.11 5.22
CA LYS A 20 -5.05 -2.00 5.70
C LYS A 20 -5.79 -2.62 4.52
N CYS A 21 -5.76 -3.95 4.41
CA CYS A 21 -6.48 -4.67 3.37
C CYS A 21 -7.71 -5.37 3.95
N ARG A 22 -8.91 -5.04 3.44
CA ARG A 22 -10.15 -5.66 3.89
C ARG A 22 -10.21 -7.14 3.54
N GLU A 23 -9.71 -7.54 2.38
CA GLU A 23 -9.81 -8.91 1.87
C GLU A 23 -8.88 -9.86 2.62
N GLN A 24 -7.65 -9.43 2.91
CA GLN A 24 -6.74 -10.22 3.75
C GLN A 24 -7.09 -10.13 5.25
N GLY A 25 -7.85 -9.12 5.66
CA GLY A 25 -8.21 -8.91 7.07
C GLY A 25 -7.04 -8.43 7.95
N CYS A 26 -5.91 -8.05 7.35
CA CYS A 26 -4.71 -7.58 8.03
C CYS A 26 -4.02 -6.43 7.27
N MET A 27 -2.90 -5.94 7.82
CA MET A 27 -2.03 -5.01 7.10
C MET A 27 -1.22 -5.74 6.04
N ILE A 28 -1.09 -5.13 4.87
CA ILE A 28 -0.23 -5.59 3.77
C ILE A 28 0.90 -4.59 3.57
N GLN A 29 2.07 -5.10 3.20
CA GLN A 29 3.22 -4.27 2.87
C GLN A 29 3.30 -4.12 1.35
N VAL A 30 3.37 -2.88 0.87
CA VAL A 30 3.47 -2.57 -0.56
C VAL A 30 4.72 -1.75 -0.81
N SER A 31 5.60 -2.22 -1.68
CA SER A 31 6.81 -1.51 -2.07
C SER A 31 6.58 -0.66 -3.32
N ILE A 32 6.91 0.63 -3.23
CA ILE A 32 6.76 1.62 -4.29
C ILE A 32 8.15 2.14 -4.66
N PRO A 33 8.48 2.29 -5.96
CA PRO A 33 9.73 2.87 -6.41
C PRO A 33 10.05 4.25 -5.77
N ALA A 34 11.33 4.50 -5.52
CA ALA A 34 11.77 5.72 -4.84
C ALA A 34 11.77 6.99 -5.70
N ASP A 35 11.58 6.87 -7.02
CA ASP A 35 11.35 7.99 -7.93
C ASP A 35 9.94 8.58 -7.78
N VAL A 36 8.98 7.78 -7.30
CA VAL A 36 7.65 8.25 -6.91
C VAL A 36 7.77 9.14 -5.67
N PRO A 37 7.21 10.35 -5.61
CA PRO A 37 7.26 11.19 -4.41
C PRO A 37 6.60 10.53 -3.19
N VAL A 38 7.05 10.89 -1.98
CA VAL A 38 6.44 10.41 -0.74
C VAL A 38 4.98 10.83 -0.69
N LYS A 39 4.08 9.88 -0.42
CA LYS A 39 2.66 10.14 -0.25
C LYS A 39 2.32 10.37 1.22
N GLU A 40 1.93 11.59 1.57
CA GLU A 40 1.47 11.98 2.91
C GLU A 40 -0.06 11.99 2.97
N TYR A 41 -0.67 10.81 2.90
CA TYR A 41 -2.12 10.67 3.01
C TYR A 41 -2.59 10.61 4.46
N GLU A 42 -3.80 11.10 4.72
CA GLU A 42 -4.43 10.96 6.04
C GLU A 42 -4.62 9.48 6.38
N TYR A 43 -4.43 9.14 7.66
CA TYR A 43 -4.61 7.78 8.14
C TYR A 43 -6.02 7.25 7.82
N ASN A 44 -6.11 6.02 7.30
CA ASN A 44 -7.33 5.39 6.77
C ASN A 44 -7.92 6.02 5.50
N SER A 45 -7.19 6.90 4.79
CA SER A 45 -7.59 7.29 3.44
C SER A 45 -7.72 6.06 2.54
N PHE A 46 -8.77 6.01 1.72
CA PHE A 46 -8.87 4.98 0.69
C PHE A 46 -7.88 5.27 -0.42
N VAL A 47 -7.12 4.25 -0.79
CA VAL A 47 -6.12 4.32 -1.86
C VAL A 47 -6.33 3.21 -2.88
N GLU A 48 -5.79 3.42 -4.07
CA GLU A 48 -5.67 2.42 -5.12
C GLU A 48 -4.21 2.26 -5.50
N LEU A 49 -3.80 1.01 -5.74
CA LEU A 49 -2.46 0.68 -6.24
C LEU A 49 -2.45 0.75 -7.76
N ILE A 50 -1.44 1.36 -8.34
CA ILE A 50 -1.25 1.41 -9.79
C ILE A 50 -0.34 0.25 -10.20
N ASN A 51 -0.83 -0.59 -11.12
CA ASN A 51 -0.13 -1.77 -11.64
C ASN A 51 0.48 -2.68 -10.55
N PRO A 52 -0.32 -3.17 -9.58
CA PRO A 52 0.21 -4.03 -8.53
C PRO A 52 0.70 -5.38 -9.08
N VAL A 53 1.86 -5.82 -8.63
CA VAL A 53 2.48 -7.12 -8.96
C VAL A 53 2.83 -7.86 -7.67
N ILE A 54 2.44 -9.14 -7.60
CA ILE A 54 2.76 -10.03 -6.48
C ILE A 54 3.83 -11.01 -6.93
N ASP A 55 5.01 -10.93 -6.32
CA ASP A 55 6.08 -11.91 -6.46
C ASP A 55 5.95 -12.92 -5.33
N THR A 56 5.92 -14.22 -5.65
CA THR A 56 5.94 -15.29 -4.66
C THR A 56 7.26 -16.04 -4.75
N VAL A 57 7.82 -16.39 -3.60
CA VAL A 57 9.05 -17.18 -3.51
C VAL A 57 8.73 -18.40 -2.65
N ALA A 58 8.97 -19.59 -3.20
CA ALA A 58 8.82 -20.84 -2.48
C ALA A 58 10.20 -21.47 -2.23
N ASN A 59 10.55 -21.65 -0.97
CA ASN A 59 11.77 -22.30 -0.53
C ASN A 59 11.45 -23.72 -0.06
N ALA A 60 11.91 -24.72 -0.80
CA ALA A 60 11.66 -26.13 -0.46
C ALA A 60 12.40 -26.50 0.84
N THR A 61 11.71 -27.23 1.72
CA THR A 61 12.23 -27.78 2.97
C THR A 61 12.05 -29.29 3.01
N PHE A 62 12.68 -29.97 3.98
CA PHE A 62 12.52 -31.43 4.14
C PHE A 62 11.08 -31.84 4.46
N ARG A 63 10.23 -30.92 4.96
CA ARG A 63 8.84 -31.19 5.37
C ARG A 63 7.78 -30.48 4.51
N GLY A 64 8.17 -29.78 3.46
CA GLY A 64 7.24 -28.99 2.63
C GLY A 64 7.95 -27.86 1.92
N ALA A 65 7.33 -26.68 1.89
CA ALA A 65 7.94 -25.45 1.38
C ALA A 65 7.51 -24.27 2.26
N ASP A 66 8.46 -23.39 2.55
CA ASP A 66 8.17 -22.07 3.12
C ASP A 66 7.85 -21.13 1.96
N VAL A 67 6.81 -20.32 2.11
CA VAL A 67 6.31 -19.44 1.05
C VAL A 67 6.32 -18.00 1.53
N ASP A 68 7.09 -17.17 0.84
CA ASP A 68 7.16 -15.73 1.02
C ASP A 68 6.47 -15.02 -0.16
N TRP A 69 5.98 -13.81 0.08
CA TRP A 69 5.38 -12.98 -0.95
C TRP A 69 5.79 -11.51 -0.80
N TYR A 70 5.93 -10.83 -1.94
CA TYR A 70 6.28 -9.43 -2.04
C TYR A 70 5.29 -8.75 -2.98
N LEU A 71 4.68 -7.65 -2.52
CA LEU A 71 3.75 -6.86 -3.32
C LEU A 71 4.43 -5.55 -3.71
N LYS A 72 4.57 -5.31 -5.01
CA LYS A 72 5.08 -4.07 -5.59
C LYS A 72 3.99 -3.36 -6.36
N ALA A 73 4.09 -2.05 -6.49
CA ALA A 73 3.21 -1.26 -7.34
C ALA A 73 3.96 -0.03 -7.87
N ASP A 74 3.51 0.51 -9.00
CA ASP A 74 4.14 1.66 -9.64
C ASP A 74 3.82 2.97 -8.89
N ASP A 75 2.62 3.08 -8.30
CA ASP A 75 2.21 4.24 -7.50
C ASP A 75 1.07 3.85 -6.53
N ILE A 76 0.80 4.72 -5.54
CA ILE A 76 -0.37 4.68 -4.66
C ILE A 76 -1.09 6.01 -4.82
N VAL A 77 -2.37 5.96 -5.19
CA VAL A 77 -3.20 7.15 -5.42
C VAL A 77 -4.43 7.15 -4.51
N LEU A 78 -4.91 8.33 -4.13
CA LEU A 78 -6.16 8.46 -3.37
C LEU A 78 -7.35 8.02 -4.23
N LYS A 79 -8.15 7.10 -3.70
CA LYS A 79 -9.40 6.68 -4.33
C LYS A 79 -10.37 7.86 -4.35
N GLY A 80 -10.88 8.21 -5.53
CA GLY A 80 -11.96 9.19 -5.70
C GLY A 80 -11.57 10.63 -6.04
N LYS A 81 -10.29 10.96 -6.26
CA LYS A 81 -9.89 12.30 -6.77
C LYS A 81 -9.91 12.45 -8.30
N GLY A 82 -10.52 11.51 -9.02
CA GLY A 82 -10.64 11.52 -10.50
C GLY A 82 -12.05 11.26 -11.06
N GLN A 83 -13.10 11.24 -10.22
CA GLN A 83 -14.49 11.13 -10.69
C GLN A 83 -15.34 12.28 -10.15
N ASN A 84 -15.27 13.41 -10.86
CA ASN A 84 -16.45 14.26 -10.98
C ASN A 84 -17.48 13.52 -11.85
N ASN A 85 -18.31 12.67 -11.24
CA ASN A 85 -19.74 12.68 -11.52
C ASN A 85 -20.52 11.89 -10.46
N SER A 86 -21.21 12.65 -9.61
CA SER A 86 -22.55 12.36 -9.08
C SER A 86 -22.89 10.90 -8.75
N ASN A 87 -22.58 10.48 -7.52
CA ASN A 87 -23.54 9.71 -6.73
C ASN A 87 -23.12 9.69 -5.25
N GLN A 88 -23.37 10.81 -4.57
CA GLN A 88 -23.36 10.84 -3.12
C GLN A 88 -24.82 10.72 -2.65
N PRO A 89 -25.24 9.63 -1.98
CA PRO A 89 -26.52 9.63 -1.28
C PRO A 89 -26.45 10.67 -0.14
N PRO A 90 -27.52 11.45 0.09
CA PRO A 90 -27.48 12.58 1.01
C PRO A 90 -27.18 12.11 2.44
N LYS A 91 -26.24 12.83 3.09
CA LYS A 91 -26.02 12.78 4.54
C LYS A 91 -27.37 13.03 5.24
N LYS A 92 -27.86 12.05 6.01
CA LYS A 92 -28.81 12.34 7.08
C LYS A 92 -28.04 12.95 8.24
N GLU A 93 -28.17 14.26 8.38
CA GLU A 93 -28.01 14.94 9.66
C GLU A 93 -28.98 14.32 10.67
N VAL A 94 -28.47 13.85 11.81
CA VAL A 94 -29.30 13.65 13.00
C VAL A 94 -28.94 14.77 13.98
N SER A 95 -29.84 15.75 14.00
CA SER A 95 -30.01 16.73 15.05
C SER A 95 -30.69 16.11 16.27
N GLY A 96 -30.20 16.41 17.47
CA GLY A 96 -30.89 16.24 18.75
C GLY A 96 -30.34 15.07 19.58
N LYS A 97 -30.19 15.15 20.90
CA LYS A 97 -30.63 16.14 21.89
C LYS A 97 -29.74 16.01 23.13
N LYS A 98 -29.53 17.14 23.78
CA LYS A 98 -29.02 17.30 25.14
C LYS A 98 -30.12 16.89 26.12
N GLU A 99 -29.83 15.96 27.03
CA GLU A 99 -30.38 15.82 28.39
C GLU A 99 -29.46 14.91 29.21
#